data_AF-A0A329MV01-F1
#
_entry.id   AF-A0A329MV01-F1
#
_cell.length_a   1.000
_cell.length_b   1.000
_cell.length_c   1.000
_cell.angle_alpha   90.00
_cell.angle_beta   90.00
_cell.angle_gamma   90.00
#
_symmetry.space_group_name_H-M   'P 1'
#
loop_
_entity.id
_entity.type
_entity.pdbx_description
1 polymer ?
#
loop_
_entity_poly.entity_id
_entity_poly.type
_entity_poly.pdbx_seq_one_letter_code
_entity_poly.pdbx_strand_id
1 'polypeptide(L)'
;MKDEILVNDIADYVDIENNEIRVSFTIDGKAYKYELAVDNDWLDMGIFKIFSELLEEYGCWKRFYYYDLGQGVLVGAYENEQWKALNKLPVMLQKVM
;
A
#
# COMPACT_ATOMS: atom_id res chain seq x y z
N MET A 1 18.59 7.97 7.09
CA MET A 1 17.26 7.51 6.64
C MET A 1 17.45 7.06 5.20
N LYS A 2 16.89 5.91 4.79
CA LYS A 2 16.91 5.56 3.36
C LYS A 2 15.75 6.32 2.74
N ASP A 3 16.06 7.37 1.98
CA ASP A 3 15.03 8.24 1.40
C ASP A 3 14.19 7.51 0.35
N GLU A 4 14.71 6.39 -0.17
CA GLU A 4 14.07 5.55 -1.17
C GLU A 4 14.31 4.06 -0.86
N ILE A 5 13.25 3.25 -1.05
CA ILE A 5 13.33 1.79 -1.04
C ILE A 5 13.38 1.35 -2.49
N LEU A 6 14.47 0.67 -2.87
CA LEU A 6 14.68 0.20 -4.22
C LEU A 6 14.06 -1.19 -4.36
N VAL A 7 12.93 -1.25 -5.07
CA VAL A 7 12.19 -2.48 -5.33
C VAL A 7 12.64 -3.04 -6.68
N ASN A 8 13.11 -4.28 -6.70
CA ASN A 8 13.58 -4.98 -7.90
C ASN A 8 12.76 -6.27 -8.11
N ASP A 9 12.95 -6.92 -9.26
CA ASP A 9 12.37 -8.24 -9.57
C ASP A 9 10.86 -8.33 -9.32
N ILE A 10 10.13 -7.27 -9.66
CA ILE A 10 8.67 -7.18 -9.46
C ILE A 10 7.99 -8.15 -10.42
N ALA A 11 7.15 -9.02 -9.86
CA ALA A 11 6.33 -9.95 -10.61
C ALA A 11 4.98 -10.16 -9.92
N ASP A 12 3.94 -10.36 -10.72
CA ASP A 12 2.60 -10.70 -10.29
C ASP A 12 2.16 -12.07 -10.84
N TYR A 13 1.15 -12.64 -10.20
CA TYR A 13 0.44 -13.83 -10.66
C TYR A 13 -1.05 -13.66 -10.35
N VAL A 14 -1.89 -13.87 -11.35
CA VAL A 14 -3.35 -13.75 -11.24
C VAL A 14 -4.00 -14.99 -11.83
N ASP A 15 -4.74 -15.71 -11.00
CA ASP A 15 -5.56 -16.86 -11.38
C ASP A 15 -6.95 -16.68 -10.77
N ILE A 16 -7.84 -16.11 -11.57
CA ILE A 16 -9.21 -15.80 -11.17
C ILE A 16 -10.02 -17.08 -10.95
N GLU A 17 -9.74 -18.14 -11.73
CA GLU A 17 -10.47 -19.41 -11.62
C GLU A 17 -10.21 -20.08 -10.27
N ASN A 18 -8.99 -19.97 -9.76
CA ASN A 18 -8.59 -20.54 -8.48
C ASN A 18 -8.58 -19.53 -7.32
N ASN A 19 -9.03 -18.28 -7.54
CA ASN A 19 -8.98 -17.18 -6.57
C ASN A 19 -7.59 -16.95 -5.97
N GLU A 20 -6.54 -17.00 -6.80
CA GLU A 20 -5.17 -16.71 -6.38
C GLU A 20 -4.67 -15.42 -7.03
N ILE A 21 -4.33 -14.43 -6.21
CA ILE A 21 -3.53 -13.29 -6.64
C ILE A 21 -2.29 -13.23 -5.75
N ARG A 22 -1.13 -13.07 -6.38
CA ARG A 22 0.14 -12.93 -5.67
C ARG A 22 0.98 -11.83 -6.29
N VAL A 23 1.71 -11.12 -5.43
CA VAL A 23 2.75 -10.18 -5.83
C VAL A 23 4.06 -10.57 -5.18
N SER A 24 5.15 -10.43 -5.90
CA SER A 24 6.50 -10.71 -5.42
C SER A 24 7.49 -9.67 -5.91
N PHE A 25 8.52 -9.42 -5.11
CA PHE A 25 9.59 -8.47 -5.41
C PHE A 25 10.78 -8.67 -4.47
N THR A 26 11.90 -8.04 -4.79
CA THR A 26 13.13 -8.05 -3.98
C THR A 26 13.42 -6.64 -3.48
N ILE A 27 13.76 -6.51 -2.19
CA ILE A 27 14.29 -5.28 -1.60
C ILE A 27 15.60 -5.61 -0.89
N ASP A 28 16.69 -4.92 -1.23
CA ASP A 28 18.03 -5.13 -0.64
C ASP A 28 18.46 -6.62 -0.61
N GLY A 29 18.13 -7.37 -1.66
CA GLY A 29 18.44 -8.80 -1.78
C GLY A 29 17.52 -9.75 -0.99
N LYS A 30 16.55 -9.21 -0.24
CA LYS A 30 15.50 -10.00 0.44
C LYS A 30 14.28 -10.13 -0.46
N ALA A 31 13.87 -11.37 -0.71
CA ALA A 31 12.68 -11.68 -1.48
C ALA A 31 11.43 -11.55 -0.60
N TYR A 32 10.40 -10.91 -1.15
CA TYR A 32 9.09 -10.75 -0.56
C TYR A 32 8.04 -11.36 -1.49
N LYS A 33 7.05 -12.03 -0.90
CA LYS A 33 5.92 -12.61 -1.60
C LYS A 33 4.67 -12.44 -0.74
N TYR A 34 3.64 -11.84 -1.31
CA TYR A 34 2.37 -11.59 -0.65
C TYR A 34 1.24 -12.17 -1.48
N GLU A 35 0.28 -12.77 -0.79
CA GLU A 35 -1.00 -13.15 -1.38
C GLU A 35 -1.98 -11.99 -1.15
N LEU A 36 -2.74 -11.66 -2.18
CA LEU A 36 -3.75 -10.60 -2.16
C LEU A 36 -5.14 -11.22 -2.26
N ALA A 37 -6.14 -10.50 -1.77
CA ALA A 37 -7.53 -10.91 -1.86
C ALA A 37 -8.03 -10.87 -3.31
N VAL A 38 -8.91 -11.82 -3.63
CA VAL A 38 -9.68 -11.84 -4.88
C VAL A 38 -11.13 -11.59 -4.53
N ASP A 39 -11.58 -10.35 -4.67
CA ASP A 39 -12.92 -9.89 -4.27
C ASP A 39 -13.73 -9.31 -5.44
N ASN A 40 -13.30 -9.58 -6.69
CA ASN A 40 -13.84 -8.99 -7.92
C ASN A 40 -13.79 -7.45 -7.94
N ASP A 41 -12.93 -6.84 -7.13
CA ASP A 41 -12.59 -5.43 -7.22
C ASP A 41 -11.34 -5.24 -8.08
N TRP A 42 -11.10 -4.01 -8.53
CA TRP A 42 -9.93 -3.65 -9.34
C TRP A 42 -8.64 -3.55 -8.52
N LEU A 43 -8.75 -3.45 -7.19
CA LEU A 43 -7.62 -3.18 -6.31
C LEU A 43 -7.85 -3.73 -4.90
N ASP A 44 -6.98 -4.65 -4.48
CA ASP A 44 -6.87 -5.01 -3.06
C ASP A 44 -6.10 -3.92 -2.31
N MET A 45 -6.79 -3.20 -1.42
CA MET A 45 -6.22 -2.16 -0.56
C MET A 45 -5.13 -2.68 0.38
N GLY A 46 -5.04 -4.00 0.59
CA GLY A 46 -3.97 -4.69 1.30
C GLY A 46 -2.58 -4.37 0.75
N ILE A 47 -2.46 -4.03 -0.54
CA ILE A 47 -1.16 -3.63 -1.12
C ILE A 47 -0.58 -2.39 -0.44
N PHE A 48 -1.42 -1.43 -0.04
CA PHE A 48 -0.96 -0.21 0.65
C PHE A 48 -0.53 -0.49 2.08
N LYS A 49 -1.12 -1.50 2.73
CA LYS A 49 -0.68 -1.98 4.03
C LYS A 49 0.70 -2.62 3.93
N ILE A 50 0.90 -3.51 2.96
CA ILE A 50 2.19 -4.16 2.70
C ILE A 50 3.31 -3.11 2.55
N PHE A 51 3.12 -2.12 1.67
CA PHE A 51 4.14 -1.09 1.47
C PHE A 51 4.31 -0.16 2.68
N SER A 52 3.26 0.07 3.47
CA SER A 52 3.36 0.82 4.72
C SER A 52 4.20 0.11 5.78
N GLU A 53 4.05 -1.21 5.90
CA GLU A 53 4.85 -2.06 6.79
C GLU A 53 6.31 -2.14 6.33
N LEU A 54 6.55 -2.21 5.01
CA LEU A 54 7.90 -2.14 4.45
C LEU A 54 8.55 -0.79 4.72
N LEU A 55 7.82 0.32 4.53
CA LEU A 55 8.35 1.65 4.88
C LEU A 55 8.76 1.70 6.36
N GLU A 56 7.97 1.11 7.26
CA GLU A 56 8.32 0.98 8.68
C GLU A 56 9.59 0.16 8.91
N GLU A 57 9.69 -1.03 8.31
CA GLU A 57 10.84 -1.93 8.41
C GLU A 57 12.15 -1.23 8.02
N TYR A 58 12.10 -0.36 7.00
CA TYR A 58 13.24 0.39 6.48
C TYR A 58 13.42 1.79 7.14
N GLY A 59 12.69 2.07 8.21
CA GLY A 59 12.86 3.29 9.03
C GLY A 59 12.26 4.56 8.42
N CYS A 60 11.37 4.43 7.45
CA CYS A 60 10.56 5.53 6.92
C CYS A 60 9.27 5.69 7.75
N TRP A 61 8.92 6.94 8.05
CA TRP A 61 7.79 7.28 8.93
C TRP A 61 6.51 7.59 8.15
N LYS A 62 6.58 7.57 6.81
CA LYS A 62 5.42 7.73 5.95
C LYS A 62 4.60 6.43 5.91
N ARG A 63 3.29 6.58 5.86
CA ARG A 63 2.32 5.50 5.65
C ARG A 63 1.39 5.87 4.50
N PHE A 64 0.88 4.87 3.81
CA PHE A 64 -0.14 5.08 2.80
C PHE A 64 -1.50 5.29 3.48
N TYR A 65 -2.17 6.35 3.07
CA TYR A 65 -3.55 6.67 3.41
C TYR A 65 -4.35 6.72 2.12
N TYR A 66 -5.62 6.36 2.19
CA TYR A 66 -6.48 6.41 1.02
C TYR A 66 -7.87 6.96 1.34
N TYR A 67 -8.55 7.37 0.29
CA TYR A 67 -9.95 7.75 0.32
C TYR A 67 -10.66 7.19 -0.91
N ASP A 68 -11.72 6.42 -0.65
CA ASP A 68 -12.57 5.85 -1.68
C ASP A 68 -13.50 6.93 -2.27
N LEU A 69 -13.45 7.09 -3.59
CA LEU A 69 -14.27 8.01 -4.38
C LEU A 69 -15.41 7.29 -5.10
N GLY A 70 -15.64 6.01 -4.80
CA GLY A 70 -16.66 5.13 -5.38
C GLY A 70 -16.34 4.61 -6.78
N GLN A 71 -15.72 5.42 -7.64
CA GLN A 71 -15.23 5.02 -8.98
C GLN A 71 -13.71 5.18 -9.11
N GLY A 72 -13.03 5.37 -7.99
CA GLY A 72 -11.60 5.56 -7.94
C GLY A 72 -11.13 5.71 -6.50
N VAL A 73 -9.83 5.79 -6.32
CA VAL A 73 -9.23 5.94 -5.00
C VAL A 73 -8.19 7.06 -5.05
N LEU A 74 -8.25 7.97 -4.08
CA LEU A 74 -7.17 8.89 -3.81
C LEU A 74 -6.21 8.22 -2.83
N VAL A 75 -4.94 8.12 -3.17
CA VAL A 75 -3.90 7.53 -2.33
C VAL A 75 -2.81 8.57 -2.07
N GLY A 76 -2.34 8.67 -0.84
CA GLY A 76 -1.22 9.54 -0.49
C GLY A 76 -0.33 8.94 0.59
N ALA A 77 0.96 9.23 0.52
CA ALA A 77 1.95 8.78 1.48
C ALA A 77 2.38 9.96 2.38
N TYR A 78 2.01 9.89 3.65
CA TYR A 78 2.20 10.99 4.60
C TYR A 78 2.81 10.48 5.90
N GLU A 79 3.54 11.35 6.58
CA GLU A 79 3.78 11.14 8.01
C GLU A 79 2.49 11.39 8.80
N ASN A 80 2.40 10.78 9.98
CA ASN A 80 1.21 10.88 10.83
C ASN A 80 0.82 12.33 11.16
N GLU A 81 1.80 13.23 11.33
CA GLU A 81 1.53 14.65 11.61
C GLU A 81 0.94 15.37 10.40
N GLN A 82 1.47 15.12 9.20
CA GLN A 82 0.97 15.66 7.94
C GLN A 82 -0.46 15.17 7.67
N TRP A 83 -0.72 13.89 7.91
CA TRP A 83 -2.06 13.32 7.81
C TRP A 83 -3.05 13.98 8.78
N LYS A 84 -2.67 14.14 10.05
CA LYS A 84 -3.49 14.84 11.04
C LYS A 84 -3.79 16.29 10.65
N ALA A 85 -2.86 16.97 9.99
CA ALA A 85 -3.07 18.32 9.49
C ALA A 85 -4.07 18.33 8.30
N LEU A 86 -3.92 17.40 7.36
CA LEU A 86 -4.84 17.23 6.23
C LEU A 86 -6.26 16.91 6.71
N ASN A 87 -6.41 16.06 7.72
CA ASN A 87 -7.72 15.68 8.26
C ASN A 87 -8.43 16.79 9.04
N LYS A 88 -7.77 17.92 9.30
CA LYS A 88 -8.43 19.12 9.86
C LYS A 88 -9.02 20.01 8.76
N LEU A 89 -8.66 19.78 7.50
CA LEU A 89 -9.32 20.45 6.38
C LEU A 89 -10.74 19.87 6.26
N PRO A 90 -11.76 20.67 5.95
CA PRO A 90 -13.16 20.24 5.89
C PRO A 90 -13.51 19.26 4.75
N VAL A 91 -12.51 18.55 4.20
CA VAL A 91 -12.68 17.46 3.24
C VAL A 91 -12.23 16.18 3.94
N MET A 92 -13.20 15.40 4.39
CA MET A 92 -13.01 14.20 5.20
C MET A 92 -12.15 13.15 4.49
N LEU A 93 -10.96 12.86 5.00
CA LEU A 93 -10.22 11.64 4.68
C LEU A 93 -10.19 10.78 5.95
N GLN A 94 -11.15 9.88 6.11
CA GLN A 94 -11.23 9.05 7.31
C GLN A 94 -10.18 7.93 7.27
N LYS A 95 -9.58 7.71 8.44
CA LYS A 95 -8.51 6.75 8.72
C LYS A 95 -9.07 5.33 8.76
N VAL A 96 -8.53 4.41 7.96
CA VAL A 96 -8.81 2.97 8.15
C VAL A 96 -7.80 2.41 9.15
N MET A 97 -8.32 1.71 10.17
CA MET A 97 -7.56 1.03 11.23
C MET A 97 -6.94 -0.27 10.74
#